data_AF-A0A923XHL3-F1
#
_entry.id   AF-A0A923XHL3-F1
#
_cell.length_a   1.000
_cell.length_b   1.000
_cell.length_c   1.000
_cell.angle_alpha   90.00
_cell.angle_beta   90.00
_cell.angle_gamma   90.00
#
_symmetry.space_group_name_H-M   'P 1'
#
loop_
_entity.id
_entity.type
_entity.pdbx_description
1 polymer ?
#
loop_
_entity_poly.entity_id
_entity_poly.type
_entity_poly.pdbx_seq_one_letter_code
_entity_poly.pdbx_strand_id
1 'polypeptide(L)'
;MSSIVYFSLWLVAALVVIALVSATVARGLRLREVRQLKALELLDALDRYSEWAAAQQRAAFFRGDGDDVETALEEARHINQGWFPELAAEMVEILIVHNRLVDFLWNQQLLRLKDPERWLESDHDSRFLELWRQHRYAIEGMQIKLRSLAHVQQPEREEHHLA
;
A
#
# COMPACT_ATOMS: atom_id res chain seq x y z
N MET A 1 56.43 -13.55 -30.29
CA MET A 1 55.92 -13.00 -29.01
C MET A 1 54.59 -12.24 -29.14
N SER A 2 54.08 -11.97 -30.36
CA SER A 2 52.85 -11.17 -30.56
C SER A 2 51.53 -11.93 -30.32
N SER A 3 51.47 -13.24 -30.57
CA SER A 3 50.22 -14.01 -30.45
C SER A 3 49.75 -14.16 -28.99
N ILE A 4 50.67 -14.35 -28.05
CA ILE A 4 50.34 -14.49 -26.61
C ILE A 4 49.73 -13.19 -26.07
N VAL A 5 50.31 -12.04 -26.44
CA VAL A 5 49.77 -10.72 -26.05
C VAL A 5 48.37 -10.53 -26.62
N TYR A 6 48.15 -10.86 -27.89
CA TYR A 6 46.83 -10.79 -28.52
C TYR A 6 45.78 -11.66 -27.82
N PHE A 7 46.10 -12.93 -27.52
CA PHE A 7 45.18 -13.82 -26.80
C PHE A 7 44.90 -13.34 -25.39
N SER A 8 45.91 -12.84 -24.66
CA SER A 8 45.71 -12.28 -23.32
C SER A 8 44.79 -11.06 -23.33
N LEU A 9 44.91 -10.18 -24.33
CA LEU A 9 44.10 -8.98 -24.47
C LEU A 9 42.62 -9.34 -24.74
N TRP A 10 42.39 -10.34 -25.59
CA TRP A 10 41.05 -10.89 -25.82
C TRP A 10 40.45 -11.55 -24.59
N LEU A 11 41.25 -12.27 -23.80
CA LEU A 11 40.80 -12.91 -22.57
C LEU A 11 40.40 -11.85 -21.53
N VAL A 12 41.22 -10.81 -21.36
CA VAL A 12 40.88 -9.67 -20.49
C VAL A 12 39.62 -8.96 -20.96
N ALA A 13 39.50 -8.69 -22.27
CA ALA A 13 38.30 -8.06 -22.82
C ALA A 13 37.04 -8.90 -22.57
N ALA A 14 37.10 -10.22 -22.79
CA ALA A 14 35.99 -11.13 -22.51
C ALA A 14 35.60 -11.12 -21.02
N LEU A 15 36.58 -11.13 -20.11
CA LEU A 15 36.31 -11.06 -18.66
C LEU A 15 35.65 -9.73 -18.27
N VAL A 16 36.09 -8.61 -18.83
CA VAL A 16 35.48 -7.30 -18.57
C VAL A 16 34.03 -7.26 -19.05
N VAL A 17 33.74 -7.81 -20.24
CA VAL A 17 32.37 -7.90 -20.76
C VAL A 17 31.49 -8.76 -19.84
N ILE A 18 31.97 -9.92 -19.41
CA ILE A 18 31.23 -10.81 -18.48
C ILE A 18 30.97 -10.10 -17.15
N ALA A 19 31.98 -9.41 -16.61
CA ALA A 19 31.83 -8.66 -15.36
C ALA A 19 30.79 -7.53 -15.48
N LEU A 20 30.78 -6.80 -16.60
CA LEU A 20 29.80 -5.75 -16.85
C LEU A 20 28.38 -6.32 -16.97
N VAL A 21 28.20 -7.39 -17.74
CA VAL A 21 26.89 -8.06 -17.89
C VAL A 21 26.40 -8.62 -16.55
N SER A 22 27.30 -9.24 -15.78
CA SER A 22 26.95 -9.75 -14.45
C SER A 22 26.55 -8.63 -13.50
N ALA A 23 27.28 -7.50 -13.51
CA ALA A 23 26.97 -6.35 -12.67
C ALA A 23 25.63 -5.68 -13.06
N THR A 24 25.31 -5.58 -14.35
CA THR A 24 24.01 -5.01 -14.78
C THR A 24 22.86 -5.94 -14.42
N VAL A 25 23.01 -7.25 -14.60
CA VAL A 25 22.01 -8.24 -14.18
C VAL A 25 21.83 -8.21 -12.65
N ALA A 26 22.91 -8.21 -11.88
CA ALA A 26 22.85 -8.16 -10.42
C ALA A 26 22.18 -6.87 -9.92
N ARG A 27 22.45 -5.72 -10.56
CA ARG A 27 21.75 -4.46 -10.24
C ARG A 27 20.26 -4.54 -10.58
N GLY A 28 19.90 -5.12 -11.72
CA GLY A 28 18.51 -5.31 -12.12
C GLY A 28 17.74 -6.20 -11.13
N LEU A 29 18.36 -7.29 -10.66
CA LEU A 29 17.76 -8.19 -9.66
C LEU A 29 17.59 -7.48 -8.31
N ARG A 30 18.60 -6.77 -7.83
CA ARG A 30 18.50 -5.99 -6.58
C ARG A 30 17.40 -4.95 -6.62
N LEU A 31 17.24 -4.24 -7.74
CA LEU A 31 16.15 -3.27 -7.90
C LEU A 31 14.78 -3.94 -7.85
N ARG A 32 14.64 -5.16 -8.40
CA ARG A 32 13.40 -5.93 -8.31
C ARG A 32 13.10 -6.38 -6.89
N GLU A 33 14.10 -6.88 -6.17
CA GLU A 33 13.97 -7.29 -4.77
C GLU A 33 13.55 -6.11 -3.89
N VAL A 34 14.20 -4.94 -4.04
CA VAL A 34 13.82 -3.75 -3.30
C VAL A 34 12.42 -3.29 -3.67
N ARG A 35 12.05 -3.31 -4.96
CA ARG A 35 10.69 -2.96 -5.40
C ARG A 35 9.66 -3.93 -4.81
N GLN A 36 9.95 -5.21 -4.71
CA GLN A 36 9.07 -6.20 -4.06
C GLN A 36 8.91 -5.92 -2.56
N LEU A 37 10.01 -5.65 -1.87
CA LEU A 37 9.98 -5.30 -0.45
C LEU A 37 9.15 -4.03 -0.20
N LYS A 38 9.28 -3.02 -1.06
CA LYS A 38 8.45 -1.80 -0.99
C LYS A 38 6.99 -2.04 -1.32
N ALA A 39 6.67 -3.02 -2.17
CA ALA A 39 5.28 -3.41 -2.36
C ALA A 39 4.69 -4.07 -1.10
N LEU A 40 5.46 -4.91 -0.40
CA LEU A 40 5.04 -5.51 0.86
C LEU A 40 4.85 -4.46 1.95
N GLU A 41 5.78 -3.52 2.11
CA GLU A 41 5.63 -2.40 3.05
C GLU A 41 4.38 -1.56 2.74
N LEU A 42 4.10 -1.30 1.46
CA LEU A 42 2.91 -0.57 1.05
C LEU A 42 1.62 -1.35 1.33
N LEU A 43 1.60 -2.67 1.11
CA LEU A 43 0.46 -3.50 1.47
C LEU A 43 0.21 -3.50 2.98
N ASP A 44 1.27 -3.64 3.78
CA ASP A 44 1.18 -3.59 5.24
C ASP A 44 0.63 -2.24 5.74
N ALA A 45 1.12 -1.13 5.20
CA ALA A 45 0.62 0.20 5.54
C ALA A 45 -0.87 0.38 5.19
N LEU A 46 -1.31 -0.15 4.03
CA LEU A 46 -2.73 -0.13 3.64
C LEU A 46 -3.60 -1.03 4.52
N ASP A 47 -3.08 -2.19 4.96
CA ASP A 47 -3.79 -3.10 5.85
C ASP A 47 -3.95 -2.46 7.24
N ARG A 48 -2.89 -1.87 7.82
CA ARG A 48 -2.95 -1.09 9.08
C ARG A 48 -3.96 0.06 8.99
N TYR A 49 -3.97 0.78 7.88
CA TYR A 49 -4.95 1.84 7.65
C TYR A 49 -6.39 1.29 7.59
N SER A 50 -6.60 0.15 6.91
CA SER A 50 -7.92 -0.51 6.82
C SER A 50 -8.40 -1.01 8.18
N GLU A 51 -7.50 -1.53 9.01
CA GLU A 51 -7.81 -1.94 10.38
C GLU A 51 -8.29 -0.77 11.25
N TRP A 52 -7.64 0.39 11.13
CA TRP A 52 -8.11 1.60 11.80
C TRP A 52 -9.51 1.99 11.35
N ALA A 53 -9.75 2.03 10.04
CA ALA A 53 -11.04 2.45 9.50
C ALA A 53 -12.16 1.48 9.92
N ALA A 54 -11.87 0.17 10.02
CA ALA A 54 -12.77 -0.83 10.60
C ALA A 54 -12.96 -0.66 12.13
N ALA A 55 -11.94 -0.20 12.85
CA ALA A 55 -12.03 0.07 14.28
C ALA A 55 -12.97 1.26 14.58
N GLN A 56 -13.06 2.25 13.69
CA GLN A 56 -13.97 3.39 13.87
C GLN A 56 -15.45 2.99 13.91
N GLN A 57 -15.85 1.97 13.15
CA GLN A 57 -17.22 1.44 13.21
C GLN A 57 -17.58 0.92 14.61
N ARG A 58 -16.62 0.28 15.28
CA ARG A 58 -16.81 -0.35 16.59
C ARG A 58 -16.58 0.63 17.74
N ALA A 59 -16.05 1.81 17.46
CA ALA A 59 -15.69 2.78 18.48
C ALA A 59 -16.94 3.53 18.97
N ALA A 60 -17.13 3.58 20.29
CA ALA A 60 -18.21 4.36 20.88
C ALA A 60 -18.04 5.88 20.66
N PHE A 61 -16.82 6.34 20.40
CA PHE A 61 -16.51 7.72 20.01
C PHE A 61 -15.51 7.67 18.86
N PHE A 62 -15.65 8.58 17.90
CA PHE A 62 -14.62 8.78 16.90
C PHE A 62 -13.32 9.16 17.63
N ARG A 63 -12.28 8.37 17.40
CA ARG A 63 -10.99 8.54 18.10
C ARG A 63 -10.11 9.63 17.46
N GLY A 64 -10.57 10.29 16.41
CA GLY A 64 -9.72 11.13 15.58
C GLY A 64 -8.84 10.30 14.65
N ASP A 65 -8.06 11.00 13.83
CA ASP A 65 -6.79 10.47 13.36
C ASP A 65 -5.87 10.36 14.58
N GLY A 66 -5.67 9.14 15.07
CA GLY A 66 -4.61 8.90 16.05
C GLY A 66 -3.26 8.92 15.35
N ASP A 67 -2.18 9.22 16.08
CA ASP A 67 -0.81 9.29 15.54
C ASP A 67 -0.47 8.07 14.65
N ASP A 68 -0.90 6.86 15.01
CA ASP A 68 -0.63 5.61 14.26
C ASP A 68 -1.26 5.57 12.84
N VAL A 69 -2.30 6.36 12.59
CA VAL A 69 -3.17 6.27 11.41
C VAL A 69 -2.74 7.24 10.35
N GLU A 70 -2.52 8.48 10.77
CA GLU A 70 -1.89 9.51 9.95
C GLU A 70 -0.53 8.97 9.49
N THR A 71 0.21 8.32 10.41
CA THR A 71 1.45 7.61 10.08
C THR A 71 1.26 6.53 9.00
N ALA A 72 0.23 5.67 9.10
CA ALA A 72 0.05 4.56 8.13
C ALA A 72 -0.31 5.06 6.72
N LEU A 73 -1.23 6.03 6.60
CA LEU A 73 -1.63 6.58 5.31
C LEU A 73 -0.55 7.49 4.70
N GLU A 74 0.17 8.24 5.53
CA GLU A 74 1.36 9.00 5.10
C GLU A 74 2.49 8.09 4.63
N GLU A 75 2.75 7.00 5.34
CA GLU A 75 3.73 5.98 4.96
C GLU A 75 3.35 5.35 3.61
N ALA A 76 2.09 4.94 3.44
CA ALA A 76 1.59 4.42 2.17
C ALA A 76 1.75 5.44 1.02
N ARG A 77 1.46 6.72 1.27
CA ARG A 77 1.66 7.79 0.30
C ARG A 77 3.14 7.99 -0.04
N HIS A 78 4.02 8.00 0.95
CA HIS A 78 5.45 8.18 0.75
C HIS A 78 6.05 7.03 -0.08
N ILE A 79 5.69 5.78 0.24
CA ILE A 79 6.14 4.61 -0.52
C ILE A 79 5.60 4.65 -1.95
N ASN A 80 4.32 4.99 -2.15
CA ASN A 80 3.71 5.13 -3.47
C ASN A 80 4.48 6.16 -4.33
N GLN A 81 4.70 7.36 -3.81
CA GLN A 81 5.40 8.42 -4.53
C GLN A 81 6.84 8.06 -4.90
N GLY A 82 7.54 7.30 -4.04
CA GLY A 82 8.92 6.90 -4.26
C GLY A 82 9.10 5.70 -5.21
N TRP A 83 8.20 4.72 -5.16
CA TRP A 83 8.42 3.40 -5.78
C TRP A 83 7.33 2.96 -6.76
N PHE A 84 6.14 3.55 -6.66
CA PHE A 84 4.97 3.18 -7.47
C PHE A 84 4.18 4.40 -7.95
N PRO A 85 4.81 5.38 -8.63
CA PRO A 85 4.11 6.56 -9.14
C PRO A 85 2.98 6.21 -10.12
N GLU A 86 3.00 5.02 -10.71
CA GLU A 86 1.92 4.49 -11.56
C GLU A 86 0.61 4.26 -10.79
N LEU A 87 0.66 4.19 -9.45
CA LEU A 87 -0.50 4.01 -8.56
C LEU A 87 -1.00 5.34 -7.97
N ALA A 88 -0.61 6.48 -8.54
CA ALA A 88 -0.97 7.79 -8.01
C ALA A 88 -2.50 8.03 -8.07
N ALA A 89 -3.17 7.55 -9.12
CA ALA A 89 -4.62 7.73 -9.25
C ALA A 89 -5.40 6.96 -8.16
N GLU A 90 -4.99 5.73 -7.88
CA GLU A 90 -5.59 4.88 -6.85
C GLU A 90 -5.37 5.46 -5.45
N MET A 91 -4.16 5.99 -5.20
CA MET A 91 -3.86 6.70 -3.96
C MET A 91 -4.76 7.92 -3.78
N VAL A 92 -5.00 8.70 -4.85
CA VAL A 92 -5.93 9.84 -4.80
C VAL A 92 -7.35 9.39 -4.46
N GLU A 93 -7.85 8.30 -5.06
CA GLU A 93 -9.18 7.76 -4.74
C GLU A 93 -9.27 7.33 -3.26
N ILE A 94 -8.24 6.70 -2.72
CA ILE A 94 -8.19 6.34 -1.29
C ILE A 94 -8.25 7.60 -0.41
N LEU A 95 -7.49 8.64 -0.74
CA LEU A 95 -7.49 9.91 0.01
C LEU A 95 -8.84 10.64 -0.06
N ILE A 96 -9.51 10.60 -1.21
CA ILE A 96 -10.86 11.18 -1.36
C ILE A 96 -11.85 10.46 -0.44
N VAL A 97 -11.84 9.12 -0.44
CA VAL A 97 -12.73 8.35 0.42
C VAL A 97 -12.38 8.51 1.90
N HIS A 98 -11.09 8.57 2.24
CA HIS A 98 -10.60 8.86 3.58
C HIS A 98 -11.21 10.15 4.12
N ASN A 99 -11.07 11.26 3.38
CA ASN A 99 -11.61 12.55 3.78
C ASN A 99 -13.13 12.49 4.01
N ARG A 100 -13.87 11.83 3.10
CA ARG A 100 -15.32 11.64 3.26
C ARG A 100 -15.67 10.84 4.52
N LEU A 101 -14.87 9.83 4.84
CA LEU A 101 -15.05 9.01 6.04
C LEU A 101 -14.81 9.82 7.31
N VAL A 102 -13.71 10.56 7.37
CA VAL A 102 -13.36 11.44 8.51
C VAL A 102 -14.42 12.51 8.71
N ASP A 103 -14.82 13.21 7.64
CA ASP A 103 -15.87 14.22 7.68
C ASP A 103 -17.20 13.64 8.18
N PHE A 104 -17.57 12.44 7.71
CA PHE A 104 -18.77 11.76 8.16
C PHE A 104 -18.70 11.44 9.65
N LEU A 105 -17.61 10.82 10.12
CA LEU A 105 -17.43 10.42 11.51
C LEU A 105 -17.45 11.62 12.45
N TRP A 106 -16.80 12.72 12.06
CA TRP A 106 -16.81 13.97 12.82
C TRP A 106 -18.23 14.55 12.92
N ASN A 107 -18.96 14.60 11.81
CA ASN A 107 -20.35 15.09 11.81
C ASN A 107 -21.28 14.22 12.66
N GLN A 108 -21.10 12.89 12.65
CA GLN A 108 -21.86 11.98 13.52
C GLN A 108 -21.55 12.21 14.99
N GLN A 109 -20.28 12.40 15.35
CA GLN A 109 -19.88 12.72 16.72
C GLN A 109 -20.50 14.06 17.17
N LEU A 110 -20.45 15.08 16.32
CA LEU A 110 -21.05 16.38 16.61
C LEU A 110 -22.57 16.29 16.77
N LEU A 111 -23.26 15.56 15.90
CA LEU A 111 -24.70 15.35 15.98
C LEU A 111 -25.07 14.64 17.27
N ARG A 112 -24.36 13.57 17.62
CA ARG A 112 -24.59 12.82 18.86
C ARG A 112 -24.39 13.67 20.12
N LEU A 113 -23.43 14.59 20.11
CA LEU A 113 -23.20 15.51 21.25
C LEU A 113 -24.27 16.60 21.36
N LYS A 114 -24.79 17.09 20.23
CA LYS A 114 -25.77 18.19 20.21
C LYS A 114 -27.21 17.72 20.38
N ASP A 115 -27.56 16.60 19.75
CA ASP A 115 -28.93 16.09 19.64
C ASP A 115 -28.92 14.55 19.52
N PRO A 116 -28.84 13.85 20.67
CA PRO A 116 -28.78 12.38 20.70
C PRO A 116 -30.03 11.71 20.12
N GLU A 117 -31.21 12.32 20.28
CA GLU A 117 -32.47 11.77 19.77
C GLU A 117 -32.47 11.77 18.25
N ARG A 118 -32.12 12.91 17.63
CA ARG A 118 -31.97 13.01 16.18
C ARG A 118 -30.85 12.15 15.62
N TRP A 119 -29.79 11.91 16.40
CA TRP A 119 -28.73 10.98 16.02
C TRP A 119 -29.25 9.53 15.94
N LEU A 120 -30.04 9.08 16.92
CA LEU A 120 -30.66 7.74 16.92
C LEU A 120 -31.63 7.54 15.75
N GLU A 121 -32.33 8.60 15.35
CA GLU A 121 -33.23 8.59 14.19
C GLU A 121 -32.49 8.66 12.85
N SER A 122 -31.19 8.95 12.86
CA SER A 122 -30.40 9.08 11.64
C SER A 122 -30.01 7.71 11.08
N ASP A 123 -30.05 7.56 9.75
CA ASP A 123 -29.59 6.37 9.03
C ASP A 123 -28.05 6.32 8.92
N HIS A 124 -27.37 6.50 10.06
CA HIS A 124 -25.91 6.60 10.12
C HIS A 124 -25.22 5.29 9.77
N ASP A 125 -25.78 4.15 10.17
CA ASP A 125 -25.21 2.83 9.89
C ASP A 125 -25.16 2.53 8.39
N SER A 126 -26.27 2.73 7.65
CA SER A 126 -26.31 2.46 6.21
C SER A 126 -25.34 3.36 5.44
N ARG A 127 -25.27 4.66 5.83
CA ARG A 127 -24.34 5.62 5.22
C ARG A 127 -22.88 5.27 5.52
N PHE A 128 -22.58 4.83 6.73
CA PHE A 128 -21.25 4.33 7.08
C PHE A 128 -20.88 3.11 6.23
N LEU A 129 -21.77 2.12 6.13
CA LEU A 129 -21.54 0.91 5.32
C LEU A 129 -21.34 1.22 3.83
N GLU A 130 -21.98 2.25 3.31
CA GLU A 130 -21.72 2.73 1.95
C GLU A 130 -20.31 3.29 1.80
N LEU A 131 -19.89 4.20 2.69
CA LEU A 131 -18.52 4.75 2.68
C LEU A 131 -17.47 3.65 2.90
N TRP A 132 -17.75 2.70 3.78
CA TRP A 132 -16.89 1.55 4.04
C TRP A 132 -16.70 0.69 2.79
N ARG A 133 -17.78 0.43 2.03
CA ARG A 133 -17.67 -0.29 0.75
C ARG A 133 -16.82 0.48 -0.25
N GLN A 134 -17.02 1.79 -0.39
CA GLN A 134 -16.21 2.63 -1.28
C GLN A 134 -14.73 2.58 -0.88
N HIS A 135 -14.44 2.65 0.41
CA HIS A 135 -13.09 2.56 0.94
C HIS A 135 -12.44 1.23 0.59
N ARG A 136 -13.15 0.12 0.87
CA ARG A 136 -12.66 -1.23 0.56
C ARG A 136 -12.40 -1.41 -0.94
N TYR A 137 -13.29 -0.92 -1.81
CA TYR A 137 -13.08 -0.98 -3.26
C TYR A 137 -11.85 -0.19 -3.71
N ALA A 138 -11.59 0.99 -3.14
CA ALA A 138 -10.41 1.78 -3.46
C ALA A 138 -9.12 1.06 -3.04
N ILE A 139 -9.09 0.50 -1.82
CA ILE A 139 -7.96 -0.27 -1.31
C ILE A 139 -7.73 -1.54 -2.14
N GLU A 140 -8.76 -2.35 -2.36
CA GLU A 140 -8.67 -3.58 -3.17
C GLU A 140 -8.17 -3.28 -4.59
N GLY A 141 -8.67 -2.21 -5.22
CA GLY A 141 -8.23 -1.76 -6.53
C GLY A 141 -6.73 -1.43 -6.56
N MET A 142 -6.24 -0.73 -5.53
CA MET A 142 -4.81 -0.43 -5.40
C MET A 142 -3.99 -1.70 -5.15
N GLN A 143 -4.43 -2.60 -4.25
CA GLN A 143 -3.73 -3.84 -3.93
C GLN A 143 -3.59 -4.75 -5.14
N ILE A 144 -4.64 -4.88 -5.96
CA ILE A 144 -4.61 -5.69 -7.20
C ILE A 144 -3.55 -5.17 -8.16
N LYS A 145 -3.52 -3.85 -8.40
CA LYS A 145 -2.54 -3.23 -9.30
C LYS A 145 -1.12 -3.26 -8.72
N LEU A 146 -0.97 -3.09 -7.42
CA LEU A 146 0.34 -3.19 -6.77
C LEU A 146 0.93 -4.59 -6.90
N ARG A 147 0.11 -5.63 -6.70
CA ARG A 147 0.54 -7.03 -6.86
C ARG A 147 0.96 -7.33 -8.29
N SER A 148 0.23 -6.82 -9.30
CA SER A 148 0.59 -7.03 -10.70
C SER A 148 1.90 -6.30 -11.08
N LEU A 149 2.14 -5.11 -10.55
CA LEU A 149 3.39 -4.36 -10.78
C LEU A 149 4.60 -4.99 -10.09
N ALA A 150 4.43 -5.43 -8.85
CA ALA A 150 5.51 -5.97 -8.04
C ALA A 150 5.79 -7.47 -8.27
N HIS A 151 4.94 -8.16 -9.05
CA HIS A 151 5.00 -9.61 -9.26
C HIS A 151 5.02 -10.39 -7.93
N VAL A 152 4.35 -9.84 -6.92
CA VAL A 152 4.25 -10.47 -5.59
C VAL A 152 3.14 -11.51 -5.67
N GLN A 153 3.51 -12.80 -5.68
CA GLN A 153 2.56 -13.89 -5.45
C GLN A 153 2.06 -13.81 -4.00
N GLN A 154 0.77 -14.04 -3.78
CA GLN A 154 0.25 -14.23 -2.43
C GLN A 154 1.07 -15.33 -1.75
N PRO A 155 1.59 -15.16 -0.52
CA PRO A 155 1.67 -16.32 0.34
C PRO A 155 0.24 -16.85 0.41
N GLU A 156 0.02 -18.08 -0.06
CA GLU A 156 -1.23 -18.77 0.25
C GLU A 156 -1.40 -18.59 1.76
N ARG A 157 -2.43 -17.83 2.16
CA ARG A 157 -2.90 -17.94 3.53
C ARG A 157 -3.28 -19.40 3.62
N GLU A 158 -2.39 -20.21 4.19
CA GLU A 158 -2.71 -21.50 4.78
C GLU A 158 -3.79 -21.16 5.80
N GLU A 159 -5.03 -21.12 5.33
CA GLU A 159 -6.21 -21.37 6.12
C GLU A 159 -6.03 -22.79 6.64
N HIS A 160 -5.21 -22.91 7.69
CA HIS A 160 -5.37 -23.91 8.71
C HIS A 160 -6.78 -23.71 9.26
N HIS A 161 -7.74 -24.28 8.53
CA HIS A 161 -8.91 -24.94 9.07
C HIS A 161 -8.43 -25.90 10.16
N LEU A 162 -8.16 -25.35 11.35
CA LEU A 162 -8.32 -26.10 12.57
C LEU A 162 -9.84 -26.26 12.75
N ALA A 163 -10.25 -27.47 12.41
CA ALA A 163 -11.52 -28.09 12.74
C ALA A 163 -11.79 -28.07 14.25
#